data_AF-A0A932DRW7-F1
#
_entry.id   AF-A0A932DRW7-F1
#
_cell.length_a   1.000
_cell.length_b   1.000
_cell.length_c   1.000
_cell.angle_alpha   90.00
_cell.angle_beta   90.00
_cell.angle_gamma   90.00
#
_symmetry.space_group_name_H-M   'P 1'
#
loop_
_entity.id
_entity.type
_entity.pdbx_description
1 polymer ?
#
loop_
_entity_poly.entity_id
_entity_poly.type
_entity_poly.pdbx_seq_one_letter_code
_entity_poly.pdbx_strand_id
1 'polypeptide(L)'
;MTKIMTVTELRKNIFSVIEAARINKQITKIMLHGEVVAEIRPKKSIKKKTTHLLDLINSFPKTKSMTVKEMDEAYRKAMMKKHGEYLSGRK
;
A
#
# COMPACT_ATOMS: atom_id res chain seq x y z
N MET A 1 -6.09 19.80 12.42
CA MET A 1 -7.47 19.52 12.86
C MET A 1 -7.86 18.13 12.39
N THR A 2 -8.39 17.29 13.27
CA THR A 2 -8.74 15.89 12.96
C THR A 2 -10.25 15.74 13.01
N LYS A 3 -10.85 15.17 11.97
CA LYS A 3 -12.28 14.89 11.88
C LYS A 3 -12.50 13.39 11.98
N ILE A 4 -13.52 12.99 12.71
CA ILE A 4 -13.96 11.60 12.81
C ILE A 4 -15.29 11.49 12.08
N MET A 5 -15.45 10.45 11.27
CA MET A 5 -16.71 10.18 10.58
C MET A 5 -16.88 8.68 10.37
N THR A 6 -18.12 8.25 10.19
CA THR A 6 -18.47 6.86 9.88
C THR A 6 -18.18 6.52 8.41
N VAL A 7 -18.07 5.22 8.10
CA VAL A 7 -17.99 4.74 6.71
C VAL A 7 -19.20 5.21 5.88
N THR A 8 -20.38 5.29 6.48
CA THR A 8 -21.60 5.76 5.80
C THR A 8 -21.49 7.23 5.39
N GLU A 9 -20.99 8.08 6.27
CA GLU A 9 -20.76 9.50 5.98
C GLU A 9 -19.65 9.72 4.96
N LEU A 10 -18.59 8.90 5.02
CA LEU A 10 -17.53 8.91 4.01
C LEU A 10 -18.09 8.61 2.62
N ARG A 11 -18.95 7.60 2.48
CA ARG A 11 -19.55 7.25 1.17
C ARG A 11 -20.37 8.40 0.58
N LYS A 12 -21.10 9.14 1.41
CA LYS A 12 -21.90 10.30 0.96
C LYS A 12 -21.04 11.50 0.57
N ASN A 13 -19.90 11.68 1.22
CA ASN A 13 -19.11 12.92 1.16
C ASN A 13 -17.67 12.73 0.67
N ILE A 14 -17.37 11.66 -0.07
CA ILE A 14 -15.99 11.27 -0.35
C ILE A 14 -15.16 12.36 -1.06
N PHE A 15 -15.78 13.12 -1.97
CA PHE A 15 -15.12 14.22 -2.68
C PHE A 15 -14.71 15.37 -1.75
N SER A 16 -15.61 15.81 -0.86
CA SER A 16 -15.30 16.90 0.08
C SER A 16 -14.25 16.48 1.11
N VAL A 17 -14.23 15.20 1.49
CA VAL A 17 -13.20 14.64 2.38
C VAL A 17 -11.83 14.65 1.71
N ILE A 18 -11.75 14.28 0.42
CA ILE A 18 -10.52 14.31 -0.36
C ILE A 18 -10.02 15.76 -0.54
N GLU A 19 -10.92 16.69 -0.87
CA GLU A 19 -10.57 18.11 -0.98
C GLU A 19 -10.07 18.69 0.33
N ALA A 20 -10.75 18.40 1.44
CA ALA A 20 -10.31 18.85 2.77
C ALA A 20 -8.96 18.26 3.17
N ALA A 21 -8.68 16.99 2.83
CA ALA A 21 -7.39 16.38 3.05
C ALA A 21 -6.29 17.00 2.15
N ARG A 22 -6.63 17.43 0.93
CA ARG A 22 -5.67 18.02 -0.01
C ARG A 22 -5.36 19.48 0.29
N ILE A 23 -6.39 20.30 0.54
CA ILE A 23 -6.31 21.76 0.66
C ILE A 23 -6.07 22.17 2.11
N ASN A 24 -6.92 21.69 3.03
CA ASN A 24 -6.90 22.10 4.43
C ASN A 24 -5.93 21.28 5.30
N LYS A 25 -5.19 20.36 4.68
CA LYS A 25 -4.35 19.36 5.34
C LYS A 25 -5.10 18.61 6.46
N GLN A 26 -6.41 18.45 6.30
CA GLN A 26 -7.25 17.85 7.33
C GLN A 26 -7.00 16.35 7.40
N ILE A 27 -6.91 15.84 8.62
CA ILE A 27 -6.81 14.41 8.88
C ILE A 27 -8.21 13.89 9.16
N THR A 28 -8.64 12.85 8.46
CA THR A 28 -9.97 12.26 8.65
C THR A 28 -9.85 10.80 9.07
N LYS A 29 -10.33 10.47 10.27
CA LYS A 29 -10.43 9.10 10.78
C LYS A 29 -11.80 8.53 10.42
N ILE A 30 -11.79 7.30 9.92
CA ILE A 30 -12.99 6.57 9.48
C ILE A 30 -13.31 5.52 10.52
N MET A 31 -14.54 5.56 11.04
CA MET A 31 -15.05 4.61 12.01
C MET A 31 -16.01 3.60 11.37
N LEU A 32 -15.86 2.34 11.76
CA LEU A 32 -16.77 1.25 11.45
C LEU A 32 -17.02 0.46 12.74
N HIS A 33 -18.28 0.23 13.10
CA HIS A 33 -18.67 -0.51 14.31
C HIS A 33 -18.02 -0.03 15.62
N GLY A 34 -17.77 1.28 15.75
CA GLY A 34 -17.16 1.86 16.96
C GLY A 34 -15.63 1.87 16.95
N GLU A 35 -14.99 1.31 15.94
CA GLU A 35 -13.52 1.24 15.82
C GLU A 35 -13.01 2.09 14.66
N VAL A 36 -11.82 2.67 14.81
CA VAL A 36 -11.15 3.40 13.72
C VAL A 36 -10.48 2.40 12.78
N VAL A 37 -11.01 2.28 11.57
CA VAL A 37 -10.54 1.31 10.57
C VAL A 37 -9.59 1.90 9.54
N ALA A 38 -9.67 3.21 9.30
CA ALA A 38 -8.83 3.87 8.31
C ALA A 38 -8.63 5.35 8.61
N GLU A 39 -7.59 5.94 8.01
CA GLU A 39 -7.28 7.36 8.16
C GLU A 39 -6.84 7.96 6.82
N ILE A 40 -7.53 9.02 6.42
CA ILE A 40 -7.21 9.80 5.24
C ILE A 40 -6.33 10.98 5.67
N ARG A 41 -5.14 11.06 5.09
CA ARG A 41 -4.14 12.09 5.39
C ARG A 41 -3.63 12.75 4.10
N PRO A 42 -3.13 14.00 4.17
CA PRO A 42 -2.53 14.69 3.04
C PRO A 42 -1.25 13.98 2.58
N LYS A 43 -1.07 13.81 1.26
CA LYS A 43 0.04 13.07 0.63
C LYS A 43 1.46 13.59 0.98
N LYS A 44 1.61 14.74 1.64
CA LYS A 44 2.89 15.37 1.96
C LYS A 44 3.68 14.75 3.14
N SER A 45 3.22 13.67 3.76
CA SER A 45 3.96 12.99 4.85
C SER A 45 4.29 11.53 4.60
N ILE A 46 4.18 11.02 3.37
CA ILE A 46 4.77 9.72 3.05
C ILE A 46 6.21 10.01 2.63
N LYS A 47 7.15 9.97 3.60
CA LYS A 47 8.55 9.71 3.30
C LYS A 47 8.59 8.35 2.60
N LYS A 48 8.52 8.42 1.28
CA LYS A 48 8.54 7.31 0.34
C LYS A 48 9.85 6.53 0.52
N LYS A 49 9.89 5.55 1.44
CA LYS A 49 10.72 4.35 1.23
C LYS A 49 10.05 3.50 0.15
N THR A 50 9.99 4.04 -1.08
CA THR A 50 9.50 3.33 -2.27
C THR A 50 10.65 2.64 -2.99
N THR A 51 11.64 2.16 -2.23
CA THR A 51 12.67 1.30 -2.81
C THR A 51 12.08 -0.06 -3.17
N HIS A 52 11.04 -0.53 -2.47
CA HIS A 52 10.55 -1.89 -2.66
C HIS A 52 9.80 -2.15 -3.98
N LEU A 53 9.01 -1.21 -4.51
CA LEU A 53 8.18 -1.53 -5.68
C LEU A 53 8.95 -1.45 -6.99
N LEU A 54 9.80 -0.42 -7.15
CA LEU A 54 10.63 -0.28 -8.36
C LEU A 54 11.74 -1.34 -8.42
N ASP A 55 12.38 -1.65 -7.29
CA ASP A 55 13.38 -2.72 -7.25
C ASP A 55 12.75 -4.08 -7.52
N LEU A 56 11.52 -4.32 -7.05
CA LEU A 56 10.77 -5.53 -7.36
C LEU A 56 10.46 -5.60 -8.87
N ILE A 57 9.92 -4.53 -9.46
CA ILE A 57 9.63 -4.45 -10.91
C ILE A 57 10.89 -4.69 -11.74
N ASN A 58 12.02 -4.09 -11.36
CA ASN A 58 13.29 -4.25 -12.05
C ASN A 58 13.97 -5.61 -11.80
N SER A 59 13.59 -6.31 -10.73
CA SER A 59 14.07 -7.67 -10.44
C SER A 59 13.35 -8.76 -11.24
N PHE A 60 12.19 -8.47 -11.83
CA PHE A 60 11.51 -9.43 -12.69
C PHE A 60 12.27 -9.54 -14.02
N PRO A 61 12.62 -10.77 -14.44
CA PRO A 61 13.32 -10.99 -15.70
C PRO A 61 12.43 -10.53 -16.86
N LYS A 62 12.98 -9.74 -17.78
CA LYS A 62 12.29 -9.23 -18.99
C LYS A 62 12.17 -10.31 -20.08
N THR A 63 11.88 -11.55 -19.70
CA THR A 63 11.73 -12.68 -20.62
C THR A 63 10.29 -12.75 -21.10
N LYS A 64 10.09 -12.71 -22.42
CA LYS A 64 8.79 -13.02 -23.04
C LYS A 64 8.55 -14.52 -22.85
N SER A 65 7.43 -14.87 -22.23
CA SER A 65 6.98 -16.24 -21.88
C SER A 65 7.71 -16.92 -20.71
N MET A 66 7.55 -16.39 -19.51
CA MET A 66 7.59 -17.22 -18.30
C MET A 66 6.19 -17.28 -17.70
N THR A 67 5.74 -18.49 -17.38
CA THR A 67 4.52 -18.71 -16.60
C THR A 67 4.69 -18.18 -15.18
N VAL A 68 3.58 -17.90 -14.48
CA VAL A 68 3.59 -17.41 -13.10
C VAL A 68 4.42 -18.32 -12.17
N LYS A 69 4.41 -19.64 -12.41
CA LYS A 69 5.20 -20.62 -11.65
C LYS A 69 6.70 -20.44 -11.86
N GLU A 70 7.15 -20.29 -13.10
CA GLU A 70 8.57 -20.10 -13.41
C GLU A 70 9.08 -18.76 -12.86
N MET A 71 8.23 -17.72 -12.88
CA MET A 71 8.56 -16.42 -12.30
C MET A 71 8.73 -16.50 -10.77
N ASP A 72 7.85 -17.24 -10.09
CA ASP A 72 7.96 -17.47 -8.65
C ASP A 72 9.22 -18.29 -8.29
N GLU A 73 9.56 -19.31 -9.09
CA GLU A 73 10.78 -20.10 -8.89
C GLU A 73 12.06 -19.27 -9.10
N ALA A 74 12.09 -18.42 -10.14
CA ALA A 74 13.22 -17.52 -10.38
C ALA A 74 13.37 -16.49 -9.23
N TYR A 75 12.25 -15.93 -8.76
CA TYR A 75 12.24 -15.01 -7.64
C TYR A 75 12.69 -15.67 -6.33
N ARG A 76 12.25 -16.91 -6.06
CA ARG A 76 12.74 -17.74 -4.94
C ARG A 76 14.25 -17.92 -4.97
N LYS A 77 14.79 -18.34 -6.14
CA LYS A 77 16.24 -18.53 -6.32
C LYS A 77 17.01 -17.22 -6.10
N ALA A 78 16.51 -16.10 -6.62
CA ALA A 78 17.12 -14.79 -6.43
C ALA A 78 17.11 -14.35 -4.95
N MET A 79 16.00 -14.55 -4.24
CA MET A 79 15.89 -14.21 -2.83
C MET A 79 16.73 -15.11 -1.92
N MET A 80 16.74 -16.43 -2.16
CA MET A 80 17.62 -17.36 -1.45
C MET A 80 19.10 -17.01 -1.65
N LYS A 81 19.52 -16.68 -2.87
CA LYS A 81 20.90 -16.27 -3.16
C LYS A 81 21.29 -14.98 -2.45
N LYS A 82 20.36 -14.03 -2.33
CA LYS A 82 20.65 -12.69 -1.80
C LYS A 82 20.48 -12.58 -0.27
N HIS A 83 19.56 -13.34 0.31
CA HIS A 83 19.14 -13.21 1.70
C HIS A 83 19.22 -14.52 2.50
N GLY A 84 19.55 -15.66 1.88
CA GLY A 84 19.59 -16.97 2.53
C GLY A 84 18.22 -17.54 2.91
N GLU A 85 17.15 -16.76 2.74
CA GLU A 85 15.79 -17.12 3.12
C GLU A 85 14.79 -16.62 2.07
N TYR A 86 13.69 -17.34 1.93
CA TYR A 86 12.57 -16.93 1.08
C TYR A 86 11.42 -16.43 1.95
N LEU A 87 10.99 -15.19 1.73
CA LEU A 87 10.02 -14.48 2.57
C LEU A 87 8.56 -14.99 2.44
N SER A 88 8.27 -16.07 1.70
CA SER A 88 6.93 -16.70 1.70
C SER A 88 6.80 -17.74 2.83
N GLY A 89 7.01 -17.27 4.05
CA GLY A 89 6.94 -18.10 5.25
C GLY A 89 6.23 -17.37 6.38
N ARG A 90 4.98 -16.97 6.18
CA ARG A 90 4.06 -16.88 7.33
C ARG A 90 3.25 -18.17 7.33
N LYS A 91 3.68 -19.12 8.17
CA LYS A 91 2.78 -20.12 8.74
C LYS A 91 1.62 -19.44 9.44
#